data_AF-A0A6B0Y1J8-F1
#
_entry.id   AF-A0A6B0Y1J8-F1
#
_cell.length_a   1.000
_cell.length_b   1.000
_cell.length_c   1.000
_cell.angle_alpha   90.00
_cell.angle_beta   90.00
_cell.angle_gamma   90.00
#
_symmetry.space_group_name_H-M   'P 1'
#
loop_
_entity.id
_entity.type
_entity.pdbx_description
1 polymer ?
#
loop_
_entity_poly.entity_id
_entity_poly.type
_entity_poly.pdbx_seq_one_letter_code
_entity_poly.pdbx_strand_id
1 'polypeptide(L)'
;MALSANGRGIADLRGIEELTELEALELAHNEIRDLSPLAELRQLRFLDLAHNAVQDLAAILELDSLHSVDLLGNPLSGAAAKAQITALRNRGVTVRVLTPDAGVVTPDDRVVSLGERQIVFSSNRRTEAHYLRGLEVYSLDLETGEVVNLSAELAAVPFADGSRPDTTELFSLAHRIAREGEKPTLSPDRTRVAFVSYRDGNYEIYVMGADGSAPTNITQHDAWDSSPAWSPDGRRIAFVSDRNGDRYNGDIFLMNADGTGVEQLTFEPGNGAGQLAWSPDGSSIAFVSGRDGPLAIFAIELASGDIRRVSNNDLSVSSPSWSPDGAWIAYIESEDELDESSHVWVMAADGNEARQLTFGNFWEQSPTWSPDGTHIAFGRLVDAETRYDIYMVPLDGGAEERVTDDPYDDMDPSWTPF
;
A
#
# COMPACT_ATOMS: atom_id res chain seq x y z
N MET A 1 1.94 -14.39 25.24
CA MET A 1 0.88 -15.23 24.61
C MET A 1 0.15 -14.44 23.52
N ALA A 2 -0.32 -15.06 22.43
CA ALA A 2 -1.03 -14.36 21.35
C ALA A 2 -2.44 -14.93 21.14
N LEU A 3 -3.40 -14.06 20.83
CA LEU A 3 -4.79 -14.43 20.50
C LEU A 3 -5.26 -13.63 19.29
N SER A 4 -5.77 -14.33 18.28
CA SER A 4 -6.35 -13.71 17.08
C SER A 4 -7.79 -14.16 16.90
N ALA A 5 -8.68 -13.19 16.71
CA ALA A 5 -10.11 -13.41 16.50
C ALA A 5 -10.70 -12.38 15.52
N ASN A 6 -9.96 -12.11 14.44
CA ASN A 6 -10.39 -11.20 13.37
C ASN A 6 -11.66 -11.72 12.65
N GLY A 7 -12.56 -10.81 12.28
CA GLY A 7 -13.70 -11.13 11.40
C GLY A 7 -14.78 -12.03 12.03
N ARG A 8 -14.91 -12.04 13.36
CA ARG A 8 -15.81 -12.96 14.09
C ARG A 8 -17.13 -12.35 14.54
N GLY A 9 -17.39 -11.08 14.22
CA GLY A 9 -18.59 -10.36 14.66
C GLY A 9 -18.62 -10.13 16.18
N ILE A 10 -17.44 -10.01 16.81
CA ILE A 10 -17.30 -9.79 18.25
C ILE A 10 -17.70 -8.36 18.56
N ALA A 11 -18.69 -8.16 19.43
CA ALA A 11 -19.07 -6.82 19.91
C ALA A 11 -18.67 -6.59 21.38
N ASP A 12 -18.36 -7.67 22.10
CA ASP A 12 -18.20 -7.70 23.54
C ASP A 12 -16.93 -8.48 23.89
N LEU A 13 -16.02 -7.81 24.59
CA LEU A 13 -14.72 -8.36 24.97
C LEU A 13 -14.71 -8.97 26.37
N ARG A 14 -15.85 -9.05 27.07
CA ARG A 14 -15.91 -9.66 28.41
C ARG A 14 -15.33 -11.07 28.43
N GLY A 15 -14.51 -11.33 29.45
CA GLY A 15 -13.74 -12.55 29.65
C GLY A 15 -12.30 -12.46 29.14
N ILE A 16 -11.95 -11.44 28.34
CA ILE A 16 -10.57 -11.25 27.88
C ILE A 16 -9.65 -10.76 29.01
N GLU A 17 -10.22 -10.09 30.02
CA GLU A 17 -9.52 -9.60 31.21
C GLU A 17 -8.84 -10.73 32.02
N GLU A 18 -9.28 -11.98 31.85
CA GLU A 18 -8.69 -13.16 32.48
C GLU A 18 -7.38 -13.61 31.81
N LEU A 19 -7.07 -13.10 30.62
CA LEU A 19 -5.88 -13.46 29.84
C LEU A 19 -4.68 -12.55 30.19
N THR A 20 -4.27 -12.51 31.44
CA THR A 20 -3.27 -11.54 31.94
C THR A 20 -1.87 -11.67 31.32
N GLU A 21 -1.56 -12.82 30.72
CA GLU A 21 -0.27 -13.10 30.03
C GLU A 21 -0.32 -12.79 28.52
N LEU A 22 -1.41 -12.18 28.05
CA LEU A 22 -1.59 -11.84 26.64
C LEU A 22 -0.65 -10.70 26.24
N GLU A 23 0.15 -10.96 25.20
CA GLU A 23 1.17 -10.07 24.64
C GLU A 23 0.79 -9.54 23.25
N ALA A 24 -0.04 -10.27 22.51
CA ALA A 24 -0.57 -9.83 21.23
C ALA A 24 -2.06 -10.20 21.12
N LEU A 25 -2.85 -9.24 20.67
CA LEU A 25 -4.30 -9.39 20.51
C LEU A 25 -4.73 -8.80 19.17
N GLU A 26 -5.27 -9.65 18.30
CA GLU A 26 -5.79 -9.25 17.00
C GLU A 26 -7.31 -9.42 16.97
N LEU A 27 -7.99 -8.28 16.77
CA LEU A 27 -9.45 -8.16 16.82
C LEU A 27 -10.00 -7.32 15.66
N ALA A 28 -9.28 -7.25 14.55
CA ALA A 28 -9.71 -6.52 13.37
C ALA A 28 -11.05 -7.03 12.80
N HIS A 29 -11.81 -6.15 12.16
CA HIS A 29 -13.09 -6.45 11.49
C HIS A 29 -14.14 -7.08 12.41
N ASN A 30 -14.36 -6.45 13.56
CA ASN A 30 -15.37 -6.84 14.52
C ASN A 30 -16.33 -5.64 14.78
N GLU A 31 -17.20 -5.76 15.77
CA GLU A 31 -18.19 -4.74 16.14
C GLU A 31 -17.85 -4.08 17.48
N ILE A 32 -16.57 -4.10 17.86
CA ILE A 32 -16.10 -3.69 19.18
C ILE A 32 -16.24 -2.18 19.34
N ARG A 33 -16.83 -1.76 20.46
CA ARG A 33 -16.95 -0.34 20.85
C ARG A 33 -16.23 -0.04 22.16
N ASP A 34 -16.31 -0.99 23.08
CA ASP A 34 -15.85 -0.84 24.46
C ASP A 34 -14.52 -1.58 24.64
N LEU A 35 -13.47 -0.81 24.93
CA LEU A 35 -12.14 -1.33 25.22
C LEU A 35 -11.89 -1.55 26.71
N SER A 36 -12.84 -1.23 27.59
CA SER A 36 -12.65 -1.33 29.04
C SER A 36 -12.17 -2.70 29.54
N PRO A 37 -12.55 -3.86 28.94
CA PRO A 37 -12.02 -5.16 29.36
C PRO A 37 -10.51 -5.32 29.13
N LEU A 38 -9.88 -4.48 28.31
CA LEU A 38 -8.44 -4.54 28.03
C LEU A 38 -7.58 -3.81 29.07
N ALA A 39 -8.19 -3.01 29.96
CA ALA A 39 -7.48 -2.01 30.77
C ALA A 39 -6.38 -2.56 31.70
N GLU A 40 -6.48 -3.83 32.09
CA GLU A 40 -5.54 -4.50 33.00
C GLU A 40 -4.60 -5.50 32.31
N LEU A 41 -4.62 -5.60 30.98
CA LEU A 41 -3.74 -6.49 30.22
C LEU A 41 -2.32 -5.89 30.09
N ARG A 42 -1.62 -5.75 31.22
CA ARG A 42 -0.32 -5.04 31.33
C ARG A 42 0.82 -5.65 30.51
N GLN A 43 0.68 -6.90 30.04
CA GLN A 43 1.65 -7.55 29.16
C GLN A 43 1.38 -7.32 27.68
N LEU A 44 0.25 -6.69 27.32
CA LEU A 44 -0.16 -6.53 25.94
C LEU A 44 0.76 -5.54 25.21
N ARG A 45 1.45 -6.04 24.18
CA ARG A 45 2.44 -5.31 23.36
C ARG A 45 1.88 -4.90 22.00
N PHE A 46 1.03 -5.74 21.43
CA PHE A 46 0.45 -5.54 20.10
C PHE A 46 -1.06 -5.65 20.19
N LEU A 47 -1.76 -4.64 19.67
CA LEU A 47 -3.22 -4.60 19.67
C LEU A 47 -3.73 -4.15 18.29
N ASP A 48 -4.32 -5.08 17.54
CA ASP A 48 -5.01 -4.75 16.29
C ASP A 48 -6.52 -4.63 16.55
N LEU A 49 -7.04 -3.43 16.39
CA LEU A 49 -8.45 -3.07 16.50
C LEU A 49 -8.99 -2.50 15.18
N ALA A 50 -8.31 -2.70 14.05
CA ALA A 50 -8.73 -2.13 12.79
C ALA A 50 -10.18 -2.51 12.43
N HIS A 51 -10.93 -1.59 11.83
CA HIS A 51 -12.31 -1.76 11.39
C HIS A 51 -13.25 -2.27 12.48
N ASN A 52 -13.28 -1.55 13.59
CA ASN A 52 -14.24 -1.71 14.67
C ASN A 52 -15.08 -0.42 14.80
N ALA A 53 -15.83 -0.29 15.89
CA ALA A 53 -16.65 0.88 16.20
C ALA A 53 -16.12 1.65 17.42
N VAL A 54 -14.80 1.61 17.65
CA VAL A 54 -14.12 2.28 18.77
C VAL A 54 -14.11 3.80 18.58
N GLN A 55 -14.46 4.53 19.64
CA GLN A 55 -14.44 6.00 19.65
C GLN A 55 -13.59 6.57 20.79
N ASP A 56 -13.22 5.72 21.76
CA ASP A 56 -12.53 6.11 22.98
C ASP A 56 -11.39 5.10 23.25
N LEU A 57 -10.19 5.63 23.46
CA LEU A 57 -8.98 4.86 23.70
C LEU A 57 -8.56 4.86 25.19
N ALA A 58 -9.35 5.45 26.09
CA ALA A 58 -8.99 5.64 27.49
C ALA A 58 -8.49 4.35 28.18
N ALA A 59 -9.10 3.21 27.86
CA ALA A 59 -8.73 1.92 28.45
C ALA A 59 -7.32 1.44 28.08
N ILE A 60 -6.78 1.87 26.92
CA ILE A 60 -5.46 1.43 26.45
C ILE A 60 -4.35 2.46 26.72
N LEU A 61 -4.69 3.65 27.23
CA LEU A 61 -3.74 4.73 27.50
C LEU A 61 -2.73 4.40 28.60
N GLU A 62 -3.04 3.46 29.50
CA GLU A 62 -2.20 3.09 30.65
C GLU A 62 -1.57 1.69 30.47
N LEU A 63 -1.68 1.09 29.28
CA LEU A 63 -1.03 -0.19 29.00
C LEU A 63 0.46 0.03 28.77
N ASP A 64 1.25 -0.08 29.84
CA ASP A 64 2.68 0.26 29.88
C ASP A 64 3.53 -0.51 28.86
N SER A 65 3.16 -1.77 28.59
CA SER A 65 3.89 -2.63 27.65
C SER A 65 3.42 -2.50 26.21
N LEU A 66 2.43 -1.66 25.90
CA LEU A 66 1.90 -1.52 24.55
C LEU A 66 2.92 -0.82 23.64
N HIS A 67 3.34 -1.48 22.56
CA HIS A 67 4.32 -0.96 21.60
C HIS A 67 3.66 -0.54 20.28
N SER A 68 2.60 -1.24 19.88
CA SER A 68 1.88 -0.93 18.65
C SER A 68 0.39 -1.14 18.81
N VAL A 69 -0.38 -0.22 18.23
CA VAL A 69 -1.83 -0.33 18.12
C VAL A 69 -2.27 0.08 16.72
N ASP A 70 -3.12 -0.75 16.12
CA ASP A 70 -3.83 -0.42 14.90
C ASP A 70 -5.29 -0.10 15.17
N LEU A 71 -5.70 1.08 14.72
CA LEU A 71 -7.00 1.70 14.93
C LEU A 71 -7.65 2.10 13.60
N LEU A 72 -7.08 1.70 12.46
CA LEU A 72 -7.58 2.04 11.13
C LEU A 72 -9.08 1.72 11.00
N GLY A 73 -9.87 2.59 10.38
CA GLY A 73 -11.30 2.32 10.14
C GLY A 73 -12.21 2.33 11.38
N ASN A 74 -11.75 2.86 12.52
CA ASN A 74 -12.59 3.17 13.66
C ASN A 74 -13.12 4.63 13.58
N PRO A 75 -14.33 4.91 14.09
CA PRO A 75 -14.94 6.26 14.09
C PRO A 75 -14.30 7.23 15.11
N LEU A 76 -12.97 7.28 15.17
CA LEU A 76 -12.20 8.18 16.03
C LEU A 76 -12.20 9.60 15.43
N SER A 77 -12.88 10.53 16.09
CA SER A 77 -13.04 11.90 15.58
C SER A 77 -12.98 12.94 16.70
N GLY A 78 -12.66 14.18 16.31
CA GLY A 78 -12.63 15.33 17.22
C GLY A 78 -11.39 15.42 18.11
N ALA A 79 -11.34 16.49 18.91
CA ALA A 79 -10.17 16.84 19.72
C ALA A 79 -9.83 15.81 20.81
N ALA A 80 -10.84 15.10 21.33
CA ALA A 80 -10.65 14.08 22.36
C ALA A 80 -9.88 12.87 21.82
N ALA A 81 -10.32 12.30 20.69
CA ALA A 81 -9.61 11.19 20.04
C ALA A 81 -8.18 11.59 19.64
N LYS A 82 -8.00 12.80 19.08
CA LYS A 82 -6.67 13.33 18.73
C LYS A 82 -5.75 13.40 19.95
N ALA A 83 -6.23 13.90 21.09
CA ALA A 83 -5.44 13.98 22.32
C ALA A 83 -5.03 12.60 22.84
N GLN A 84 -5.92 11.61 22.77
CA GLN A 84 -5.64 10.24 23.19
C GLN A 84 -4.60 9.56 22.28
N ILE A 85 -4.72 9.73 20.96
CA ILE A 85 -3.73 9.24 19.97
C ILE A 85 -2.36 9.89 20.22
N THR A 86 -2.32 11.21 20.43
CA THR A 86 -1.07 11.92 20.78
C THR A 86 -0.46 11.39 22.07
N ALA A 87 -1.26 11.09 23.08
CA ALA A 87 -0.76 10.54 24.34
C ALA A 87 -0.09 9.16 24.15
N LEU A 88 -0.67 8.29 23.32
CA LEU A 88 -0.07 7.01 22.95
C LEU A 88 1.26 7.19 22.21
N ARG A 89 1.28 8.05 21.18
CA ARG A 89 2.52 8.34 20.41
C ARG A 89 3.64 8.92 21.29
N ASN A 90 3.31 9.81 22.22
CA ASN A 90 4.29 10.40 23.15
C ASN A 90 4.91 9.37 24.10
N ARG A 91 4.24 8.24 24.33
CA ARG A 91 4.78 7.10 25.08
C ARG A 91 5.67 6.18 24.22
N GLY A 92 5.86 6.50 22.94
CA GLY A 92 6.60 5.68 21.99
C GLY A 92 5.76 4.54 21.38
N VAL A 93 4.44 4.56 21.55
CA VAL A 93 3.55 3.59 20.91
C VAL A 93 3.40 3.93 19.43
N THR A 94 3.64 2.96 18.56
CA THR A 94 3.33 3.08 17.13
C THR A 94 1.81 3.02 16.98
N VAL A 95 1.20 4.11 16.50
CA VAL A 95 -0.25 4.20 16.33
C VAL A 95 -0.59 4.31 14.85
N ARG A 96 -1.10 3.22 14.27
CA ARG A 96 -1.73 3.22 12.96
C ARG A 96 -3.18 3.64 13.14
N VAL A 97 -3.56 4.81 12.62
CA VAL A 97 -4.90 5.36 12.73
C VAL A 97 -5.12 6.26 11.54
N LEU A 98 -6.35 6.31 11.03
CA LEU A 98 -6.73 7.35 10.09
C LEU A 98 -7.00 8.60 10.90
N THR A 99 -6.13 9.60 10.76
CA THR A 99 -6.48 10.95 11.19
C THR A 99 -7.72 11.42 10.40
N PRO A 100 -8.56 12.31 10.97
CA PRO A 100 -9.94 12.55 10.51
C PRO A 100 -10.14 13.10 9.09
N ASP A 101 -9.11 13.15 8.26
CA ASP A 101 -9.21 13.68 6.91
C ASP A 101 -9.18 12.55 5.84
N ALA A 102 -8.84 11.31 6.20
CA ALA A 102 -9.02 10.16 5.31
C ALA A 102 -10.16 9.28 5.82
N GLY A 103 -11.39 9.59 5.41
CA GLY A 103 -12.47 8.61 5.47
C GLY A 103 -12.01 7.33 4.77
N VAL A 104 -12.18 6.16 5.39
CA VAL A 104 -11.99 4.90 4.66
C VAL A 104 -13.07 4.83 3.60
N VAL A 105 -12.68 5.21 2.41
CA VAL A 105 -13.35 4.84 1.19
C VAL A 105 -12.44 3.81 0.52
N THR A 106 -13.01 2.71 0.08
CA THR A 106 -12.32 1.78 -0.81
C THR A 106 -11.98 2.53 -2.10
N PRO A 107 -10.69 2.59 -2.50
CA PRO A 107 -10.36 3.18 -3.77
C PRO A 107 -10.85 2.29 -4.91
N ASP A 108 -11.60 2.84 -5.85
CA ASP A 108 -11.84 2.19 -7.13
C ASP A 108 -10.71 2.62 -8.07
N ASP A 109 -10.08 1.66 -8.76
CA ASP A 109 -9.09 1.97 -9.80
C ASP A 109 -9.82 2.64 -10.97
N ARG A 110 -9.56 3.93 -11.16
CA ARG A 110 -10.14 4.74 -12.23
C ARG A 110 -9.16 4.90 -13.37
N VAL A 111 -9.73 5.13 -14.55
CA VAL A 111 -8.98 5.29 -15.78
C VAL A 111 -9.32 6.64 -16.40
N VAL A 112 -8.31 7.46 -16.65
CA VAL A 112 -8.43 8.64 -17.52
C VAL A 112 -7.73 8.36 -18.84
N SER A 113 -8.45 8.54 -19.95
CA SER A 113 -7.92 8.34 -21.30
C SER A 113 -7.41 9.66 -21.87
N LEU A 114 -6.13 9.69 -22.24
CA LEU A 114 -5.44 10.80 -22.89
C LEU A 114 -5.06 10.37 -24.32
N GLY A 115 -6.04 10.40 -25.23
CA GLY A 115 -5.90 9.85 -26.58
C GLY A 115 -5.83 8.32 -26.56
N GLU A 116 -4.75 7.74 -27.08
CA GLU A 116 -4.49 6.29 -27.05
C GLU A 116 -3.86 5.81 -25.73
N ARG A 117 -3.52 6.73 -24.81
CA ARG A 117 -2.89 6.41 -23.53
C ARG A 117 -3.90 6.45 -22.41
N GLN A 118 -3.66 5.66 -21.37
CA GLN A 118 -4.49 5.66 -20.18
C GLN A 118 -3.62 5.79 -18.93
N ILE A 119 -4.10 6.60 -17.99
CA ILE A 119 -3.58 6.65 -16.63
C ILE A 119 -4.61 5.92 -15.75
N VAL A 120 -4.15 4.89 -15.07
CA VAL A 120 -4.88 4.17 -14.03
C VAL A 120 -4.44 4.73 -12.69
N PHE A 121 -5.37 5.05 -11.79
CA PHE A 121 -5.07 5.61 -10.47
C PHE A 121 -6.13 5.15 -9.48
N SER A 122 -5.79 5.16 -8.20
CA SER A 122 -6.71 4.77 -7.14
C SER A 122 -7.52 5.98 -6.69
N SER A 123 -8.85 5.86 -6.67
CA SER A 123 -9.75 6.98 -6.40
C SER A 123 -10.75 6.66 -5.29
N ASN A 124 -10.94 7.57 -4.35
CA ASN A 124 -11.90 7.41 -3.26
C ASN A 124 -13.38 7.66 -3.69
N ARG A 125 -13.66 7.68 -4.99
CA ARG A 125 -15.00 7.88 -5.57
C ARG A 125 -15.86 6.62 -5.45
N ARG A 126 -16.91 6.66 -4.62
CA ARG A 126 -17.95 5.59 -4.60
C ARG A 126 -18.97 5.84 -5.72
N THR A 127 -18.83 5.15 -6.86
CA THR A 127 -19.91 5.15 -7.88
C THR A 127 -20.92 4.04 -7.66
N GLU A 128 -20.57 2.98 -6.93
CA GLU A 128 -21.44 1.81 -6.75
C GLU A 128 -21.47 1.31 -5.30
N ALA A 129 -22.62 0.76 -4.90
CA ALA A 129 -22.81 0.03 -3.66
C ALA A 129 -23.32 -1.38 -3.97
N HIS A 130 -22.53 -2.39 -3.61
CA HIS A 130 -22.95 -3.77 -3.75
C HIS A 130 -23.67 -4.26 -2.50
N TYR A 131 -24.77 -4.97 -2.69
CA TYR A 131 -25.54 -5.53 -1.59
C TYR A 131 -26.14 -6.89 -1.95
N LEU A 132 -26.41 -7.69 -0.93
CA LEU A 132 -26.99 -9.01 -1.08
C LEU A 132 -28.51 -8.95 -0.94
N ARG A 133 -29.20 -9.73 -1.78
CA ARG A 133 -30.62 -10.06 -1.59
C ARG A 133 -30.79 -11.57 -1.63
N GLY A 134 -30.58 -12.23 -0.48
CA GLY A 134 -30.50 -13.70 -0.43
C GLY A 134 -29.13 -14.19 -0.89
N LEU A 135 -29.09 -15.10 -1.86
CA LEU A 135 -27.85 -15.62 -2.47
C LEU A 135 -27.45 -14.85 -3.75
N GLU A 136 -28.10 -13.74 -4.04
CA GLU A 136 -27.89 -12.95 -5.25
C GLU A 136 -27.18 -11.63 -4.91
N VAL A 137 -26.23 -11.25 -5.77
CA VAL A 137 -25.43 -10.03 -5.68
C VAL A 137 -26.02 -8.95 -6.57
N TYR A 138 -26.19 -7.76 -6.02
CA TYR A 138 -26.70 -6.59 -6.72
C TYR A 138 -25.67 -5.46 -6.64
N SER A 139 -25.51 -4.71 -7.72
CA SER A 139 -24.87 -3.40 -7.71
C SER A 139 -25.92 -2.31 -7.76
N LEU A 140 -25.77 -1.27 -6.94
CA LEU A 140 -26.51 -0.03 -6.99
C LEU A 140 -25.55 1.07 -7.41
N ASP A 141 -25.76 1.66 -8.58
CA ASP A 141 -25.11 2.91 -8.95
C ASP A 141 -25.65 4.01 -8.03
N LEU A 142 -24.75 4.63 -7.26
CA LEU A 142 -25.08 5.63 -6.24
C LEU A 142 -25.34 7.03 -6.83
N GLU A 143 -24.96 7.26 -8.10
CA GLU A 143 -25.19 8.51 -8.83
C GLU A 143 -26.51 8.47 -9.61
N THR A 144 -26.80 7.36 -10.29
CA THR A 144 -27.97 7.18 -11.15
C THR A 144 -29.14 6.48 -10.44
N GLY A 145 -28.86 5.73 -9.36
CA GLY A 145 -29.83 4.91 -8.66
C GLY A 145 -30.17 3.60 -9.37
N GLU A 146 -29.44 3.25 -10.44
CA GLU A 146 -29.67 2.03 -11.20
C GLU A 146 -29.23 0.80 -10.40
N VAL A 147 -30.07 -0.24 -10.40
CA VAL A 147 -29.77 -1.51 -9.72
C VAL A 147 -29.62 -2.62 -10.75
N VAL A 148 -28.44 -3.22 -10.78
CA VAL A 148 -28.10 -4.34 -11.66
C VAL A 148 -27.93 -5.61 -10.83
N ASN A 149 -28.59 -6.70 -11.23
CA ASN A 149 -28.35 -8.01 -10.64
C ASN A 149 -27.13 -8.64 -11.32
N LEU A 150 -25.99 -8.67 -10.61
CA LEU A 150 -24.73 -9.19 -11.11
C LEU A 150 -24.65 -10.72 -11.08
N SER A 151 -25.64 -11.40 -10.47
CA SER A 151 -25.60 -12.85 -10.25
C SER A 151 -25.53 -13.68 -11.54
N ALA A 152 -26.04 -13.16 -12.66
CA ALA A 152 -26.01 -13.84 -13.95
C ALA A 152 -24.69 -13.65 -14.71
N GLU A 153 -24.06 -12.47 -14.60
CA GLU A 153 -22.74 -12.19 -15.20
C GLU A 153 -21.63 -12.94 -14.45
N LEU A 154 -21.75 -13.01 -13.12
CA LEU A 154 -20.89 -13.81 -12.25
C LEU A 154 -21.07 -15.33 -12.45
N ALA A 155 -22.20 -15.77 -13.02
CA ALA A 155 -22.49 -17.17 -13.34
C ALA A 155 -22.05 -17.60 -14.76
N ALA A 156 -21.64 -16.65 -15.61
CA ALA A 156 -21.34 -16.89 -17.03
C ALA A 156 -19.86 -17.18 -17.33
N VAL A 157 -18.98 -17.16 -16.32
CA VAL A 157 -17.56 -17.51 -16.45
C VAL A 157 -17.37 -18.99 -16.13
N PRO A 158 -17.14 -19.89 -17.11
CA PRO A 158 -17.00 -21.30 -16.83
C PRO A 158 -15.56 -21.62 -16.40
N PHE A 159 -15.40 -22.21 -15.21
CA PHE A 159 -14.15 -22.83 -14.76
C PHE A 159 -14.00 -24.27 -15.29
N ALA A 160 -12.76 -24.70 -15.49
CA ALA A 160 -12.40 -25.98 -16.11
C ALA A 160 -12.80 -27.23 -15.30
N ASP A 161 -13.18 -27.09 -14.02
CA ASP A 161 -13.56 -28.20 -13.14
C ASP A 161 -15.04 -28.20 -12.72
N GLY A 162 -15.82 -27.20 -13.15
CA GLY A 162 -17.25 -27.11 -12.85
C GLY A 162 -17.60 -26.73 -11.40
N SER A 163 -16.64 -26.30 -10.59
CA SER A 163 -16.92 -25.75 -9.26
C SER A 163 -17.32 -24.26 -9.33
N ARG A 164 -18.17 -23.83 -8.39
CA ARG A 164 -18.56 -22.41 -8.21
C ARG A 164 -17.62 -21.76 -7.19
N PRO A 165 -17.05 -20.57 -7.44
CA PRO A 165 -16.46 -19.79 -6.36
C PRO A 165 -17.57 -19.34 -5.40
N ASP A 166 -17.26 -19.26 -4.11
CA ASP A 166 -18.09 -18.49 -3.19
C ASP A 166 -17.89 -17.01 -3.54
N THR A 167 -18.98 -16.31 -3.87
CA THR A 167 -19.00 -14.87 -4.21
C THR A 167 -18.34 -13.98 -3.15
N THR A 168 -18.18 -14.52 -1.93
CA THR A 168 -17.43 -13.93 -0.83
C THR A 168 -15.93 -13.82 -1.11
N GLU A 169 -15.32 -14.74 -1.86
CA GLU A 169 -13.86 -14.75 -2.13
C GLU A 169 -13.44 -13.70 -3.18
N LEU A 170 -14.26 -13.47 -4.20
CA LEU A 170 -14.04 -12.43 -5.22
C LEU A 170 -14.25 -11.02 -4.64
N PHE A 171 -15.27 -10.86 -3.78
CA PHE A 171 -15.49 -9.61 -3.04
C PHE A 171 -14.37 -9.36 -2.03
N SER A 172 -13.91 -10.40 -1.32
CA SER A 172 -12.79 -10.29 -0.38
C SER A 172 -11.48 -9.96 -1.09
N LEU A 173 -11.27 -10.39 -2.33
CA LEU A 173 -10.05 -10.09 -3.08
C LEU A 173 -9.95 -8.62 -3.47
N ALA A 174 -11.00 -8.06 -4.09
CA ALA A 174 -11.07 -6.63 -4.41
C ALA A 174 -11.07 -5.75 -3.14
N HIS A 175 -11.70 -6.22 -2.06
CA HIS A 175 -11.81 -5.50 -0.80
C HIS A 175 -10.56 -5.61 0.11
N ARG A 176 -9.69 -6.63 -0.08
CA ARG A 176 -8.39 -6.77 0.62
C ARG A 176 -7.28 -5.96 -0.02
N ILE A 177 -7.29 -5.86 -1.36
CA ILE A 177 -6.42 -5.00 -2.15
C ILE A 177 -6.50 -3.53 -1.69
N ALA A 178 -7.70 -3.08 -1.30
CA ALA A 178 -7.96 -1.73 -0.79
C ALA A 178 -7.60 -1.49 0.69
N ARG A 179 -7.24 -2.54 1.46
CA ARG A 179 -7.18 -2.49 2.94
C ARG A 179 -5.76 -2.54 3.54
N GLU A 180 -4.78 -3.08 2.83
CA GLU A 180 -3.47 -3.43 3.43
C GLU A 180 -2.33 -2.44 3.09
N GLY A 181 -2.61 -1.37 2.34
CA GLY A 181 -1.67 -0.27 2.08
C GLY A 181 -0.55 -0.57 1.09
N GLU A 182 -0.44 -1.81 0.60
CA GLU A 182 0.47 -2.18 -0.48
C GLU A 182 -0.30 -2.59 -1.73
N LYS A 183 -0.02 -1.91 -2.84
CA LYS A 183 -0.73 -2.11 -4.10
C LYS A 183 -0.43 -3.49 -4.71
N PRO A 184 -1.45 -4.22 -5.18
CA PRO A 184 -1.21 -5.38 -6.02
C PRO A 184 -0.50 -4.94 -7.30
N THR A 185 0.40 -5.78 -7.79
CA THR A 185 1.15 -5.52 -9.02
C THR A 185 0.75 -6.51 -10.11
N LEU A 186 0.43 -5.99 -11.28
CA LEU A 186 0.17 -6.81 -12.47
C LEU A 186 1.50 -7.28 -13.07
N SER A 187 1.52 -8.51 -13.57
CA SER A 187 2.61 -8.97 -14.40
C SER A 187 2.68 -8.14 -15.70
N PRO A 188 3.85 -8.04 -16.36
CA PRO A 188 4.00 -7.26 -17.59
C PRO A 188 3.03 -7.67 -18.72
N ASP A 189 2.67 -8.96 -18.78
CA ASP A 189 1.70 -9.50 -19.74
C ASP A 189 0.23 -9.37 -19.28
N ARG A 190 -0.02 -8.80 -18.10
CA ARG A 190 -1.33 -8.60 -17.46
C ARG A 190 -2.13 -9.88 -17.23
N THR A 191 -1.47 -11.04 -17.20
CA THR A 191 -2.14 -12.32 -16.97
C THR A 191 -2.17 -12.72 -15.50
N ARG A 192 -1.32 -12.12 -14.67
CA ARG A 192 -1.17 -12.44 -13.25
C ARG A 192 -1.12 -11.19 -12.40
N VAL A 193 -1.50 -11.36 -11.14
CA VAL A 193 -1.42 -10.33 -10.09
C VAL A 193 -0.61 -10.90 -8.94
N ALA A 194 0.39 -10.15 -8.47
CA ALA A 194 1.04 -10.40 -7.19
C ALA A 194 0.49 -9.44 -6.14
N PHE A 195 0.21 -9.92 -4.94
CA PHE A 195 -0.39 -9.13 -3.88
C PHE A 195 0.01 -9.69 -2.50
N VAL A 196 -0.08 -8.86 -1.47
CA VAL A 196 0.20 -9.26 -0.09
C VAL A 196 -1.08 -9.67 0.61
N SER A 197 -0.99 -10.68 1.49
CA SER A 197 -2.14 -11.16 2.24
C SER A 197 -1.74 -11.69 3.60
N TYR A 198 -2.47 -11.29 4.64
CA TYR A 198 -2.33 -11.82 6.00
C TYR A 198 -3.12 -13.15 6.24
N ARG A 199 -3.67 -13.76 5.19
CA ARG A 199 -4.71 -14.81 5.32
C ARG A 199 -4.26 -16.07 6.06
N ASP A 200 -2.97 -16.33 6.14
CA ASP A 200 -2.39 -17.50 6.79
C ASP A 200 -1.84 -17.21 8.21
N GLY A 201 -2.02 -15.99 8.72
CA GLY A 201 -1.54 -15.58 10.05
C GLY A 201 -0.19 -14.86 10.05
N ASN A 202 0.32 -14.50 8.87
CA ASN A 202 1.46 -13.61 8.64
C ASN A 202 1.34 -12.96 7.25
N TYR A 203 2.03 -11.84 7.02
CA TYR A 203 2.04 -11.18 5.70
C TYR A 203 2.87 -12.00 4.71
N GLU A 204 2.20 -12.47 3.66
CA GLU A 204 2.77 -13.33 2.63
C GLU A 204 2.46 -12.78 1.26
N ILE A 205 3.33 -13.05 0.29
CA ILE A 205 3.08 -12.72 -1.12
C ILE A 205 2.35 -13.87 -1.79
N TYR A 206 1.27 -13.50 -2.44
CA TYR A 206 0.43 -14.36 -3.23
C TYR A 206 0.49 -13.97 -4.71
N VAL A 207 0.38 -14.97 -5.57
CA VAL A 207 0.15 -14.77 -7.01
C VAL A 207 -1.13 -15.47 -7.43
N MET A 208 -1.90 -14.80 -8.29
CA MET A 208 -3.14 -15.32 -8.88
C MET A 208 -3.23 -14.93 -10.36
N GLY A 209 -4.16 -15.56 -11.10
CA GLY A 209 -4.57 -15.07 -12.41
C GLY A 209 -5.20 -13.68 -12.31
N ALA A 210 -5.06 -12.85 -13.35
CA ALA A 210 -5.68 -11.52 -13.39
C ALA A 210 -7.21 -11.57 -13.38
N ASP A 211 -7.80 -12.74 -13.68
CA ASP A 211 -9.21 -13.06 -13.50
C ASP A 211 -9.60 -13.44 -12.06
N GLY A 212 -8.64 -13.38 -11.12
CA GLY A 212 -8.80 -13.74 -9.71
C GLY A 212 -8.66 -15.24 -9.43
N SER A 213 -8.35 -16.06 -10.45
CA SER A 213 -8.25 -17.51 -10.29
C SER A 213 -6.96 -17.96 -9.60
N ALA A 214 -7.05 -19.11 -8.91
CA ALA A 214 -5.90 -19.84 -8.37
C ALA A 214 -4.89 -19.03 -7.52
N PRO A 215 -5.33 -18.29 -6.48
CA PRO A 215 -4.41 -17.62 -5.58
C PRO A 215 -3.50 -18.61 -4.86
N THR A 216 -2.20 -18.42 -5.00
CA THR A 216 -1.15 -19.30 -4.46
C THR A 216 -0.18 -18.49 -3.60
N ASN A 217 0.08 -18.94 -2.37
CA ASN A 217 1.13 -18.38 -1.51
C ASN A 217 2.50 -18.79 -2.05
N ILE A 218 3.34 -17.82 -2.44
CA ILE A 218 4.64 -18.08 -3.09
C ILE A 218 5.85 -17.80 -2.21
N THR A 219 5.68 -17.23 -1.01
CA THR A 219 6.79 -16.91 -0.11
C THR A 219 6.94 -17.87 1.06
N GLN A 220 5.83 -18.39 1.60
CA GLN A 220 5.72 -19.48 2.58
C GLN A 220 6.81 -19.44 3.67
N HIS A 221 6.86 -18.35 4.44
CA HIS A 221 7.86 -18.14 5.48
C HIS A 221 7.29 -17.35 6.65
N ASP A 222 7.64 -17.68 7.89
CA ASP A 222 7.17 -16.98 9.12
C ASP A 222 7.51 -15.47 9.22
N ALA A 223 8.18 -14.94 8.20
CA ALA A 223 8.53 -13.54 8.06
C ALA A 223 7.34 -12.73 7.54
N TRP A 224 7.46 -11.42 7.58
CA TRP A 224 6.58 -10.51 6.87
C TRP A 224 7.19 -10.23 5.49
N ASP A 225 6.47 -10.67 4.47
CA ASP A 225 6.82 -10.51 3.07
C ASP A 225 5.89 -9.48 2.43
N SER A 226 6.48 -8.48 1.77
CA SER A 226 5.77 -7.27 1.34
C SER A 226 6.33 -6.68 0.04
N SER A 227 5.61 -5.72 -0.54
CA SER A 227 6.00 -4.91 -1.71
C SER A 227 6.52 -5.72 -2.90
N PRO A 228 5.72 -6.67 -3.44
CA PRO A 228 6.12 -7.43 -4.61
C PRO A 228 6.23 -6.55 -5.86
N ALA A 229 7.27 -6.75 -6.66
CA ALA A 229 7.41 -6.16 -7.99
C ALA A 229 7.90 -7.17 -9.02
N TRP A 230 7.14 -7.31 -10.11
CA TRP A 230 7.51 -8.14 -11.25
C TRP A 230 8.73 -7.60 -11.98
N SER A 231 9.64 -8.50 -12.38
CA SER A 231 10.65 -8.17 -13.38
C SER A 231 9.99 -7.82 -14.73
N PRO A 232 10.62 -7.01 -15.60
CA PRO A 232 10.04 -6.60 -16.89
C PRO A 232 9.71 -7.77 -17.82
N ASP A 233 10.38 -8.91 -17.67
CA ASP A 233 10.12 -10.14 -18.41
C ASP A 233 9.06 -11.05 -17.75
N GLY A 234 8.55 -10.68 -16.57
CA GLY A 234 7.54 -11.42 -15.80
C GLY A 234 8.03 -12.75 -15.21
N ARG A 235 9.35 -13.01 -15.22
CA ARG A 235 9.93 -14.29 -14.77
C ARG A 235 10.33 -14.30 -13.31
N ARG A 236 10.57 -13.13 -12.71
CA ARG A 236 11.00 -12.97 -11.33
C ARG A 236 10.13 -11.96 -10.60
N ILE A 237 10.16 -12.04 -9.27
CA ILE A 237 9.50 -11.09 -8.37
C ILE A 237 10.56 -10.65 -7.35
N ALA A 238 10.80 -9.34 -7.28
CA ALA A 238 11.51 -8.73 -6.16
C ALA A 238 10.51 -8.40 -5.05
N PHE A 239 10.91 -8.52 -3.80
CA PHE A 239 10.06 -8.26 -2.65
C PHE A 239 10.87 -7.85 -1.43
N VAL A 240 10.19 -7.27 -0.45
CA VAL A 240 10.78 -6.92 0.85
C VAL A 240 10.43 -8.00 1.86
N SER A 241 11.40 -8.38 2.69
CA SER A 241 11.20 -9.41 3.72
C SER A 241 11.97 -9.11 5.01
N ASP A 242 11.35 -9.40 6.16
CA ASP A 242 11.97 -9.23 7.48
C ASP A 242 12.65 -10.50 8.03
N ARG A 243 12.92 -11.50 7.17
CA ARG A 243 13.54 -12.81 7.52
C ARG A 243 14.76 -12.73 8.44
N ASN A 244 15.49 -11.61 8.42
CA ASN A 244 16.70 -11.39 9.20
C ASN A 244 16.46 -10.72 10.57
N GLY A 245 15.21 -10.49 10.96
CA GLY A 245 14.83 -10.17 12.34
C GLY A 245 14.63 -8.69 12.67
N ASP A 246 14.72 -7.78 11.70
CA ASP A 246 14.36 -6.38 11.86
C ASP A 246 13.06 -6.07 11.11
N ARG A 247 11.92 -6.25 11.81
CA ARG A 247 10.57 -6.06 11.26
C ARG A 247 10.28 -4.66 10.74
N TYR A 248 11.17 -3.71 10.99
CA TYR A 248 11.05 -2.32 10.54
C TYR A 248 12.06 -1.96 9.45
N ASN A 249 12.95 -2.89 9.06
CA ASN A 249 14.00 -2.72 8.06
C ASN A 249 14.13 -4.00 7.21
N GLY A 250 13.13 -4.28 6.38
CA GLY A 250 13.16 -5.44 5.51
C GLY A 250 14.28 -5.37 4.46
N ASP A 251 14.83 -6.53 4.12
CA ASP A 251 15.79 -6.67 3.03
C ASP A 251 15.07 -6.94 1.71
N ILE A 252 15.72 -6.60 0.60
CA ILE A 252 15.22 -6.95 -0.73
C ILE A 252 15.62 -8.38 -1.03
N PHE A 253 14.62 -9.17 -1.40
CA PHE A 253 14.76 -10.53 -1.88
C PHE A 253 14.28 -10.62 -3.32
N LEU A 254 14.73 -11.67 -3.99
CA LEU A 254 14.39 -12.00 -5.35
C LEU A 254 13.99 -13.47 -5.42
N MET A 255 12.95 -13.78 -6.18
CA MET A 255 12.54 -15.15 -6.44
C MET A 255 12.05 -15.32 -7.87
N ASN A 256 11.97 -16.56 -8.33
CA ASN A 256 11.21 -16.90 -9.54
C ASN A 256 9.72 -16.59 -9.32
N ALA A 257 9.01 -16.31 -10.40
CA ALA A 257 7.58 -16.02 -10.37
C ALA A 257 6.68 -17.14 -9.82
N ASP A 258 7.23 -18.35 -9.65
CA ASP A 258 6.56 -19.51 -9.05
C ASP A 258 6.89 -19.70 -7.56
N GLY A 259 7.64 -18.76 -6.95
CA GLY A 259 8.07 -18.82 -5.55
C GLY A 259 9.39 -19.56 -5.32
N THR A 260 9.97 -20.19 -6.34
CA THR A 260 11.23 -20.94 -6.19
C THR A 260 12.46 -20.04 -6.29
N GLY A 261 13.61 -20.54 -5.85
CA GLY A 261 14.90 -19.88 -6.07
C GLY A 261 15.05 -18.56 -5.32
N VAL A 262 14.52 -18.47 -4.10
CA VAL A 262 14.62 -17.27 -3.27
C VAL A 262 16.08 -16.94 -2.97
N GLU A 263 16.47 -15.70 -3.24
CA GLU A 263 17.79 -15.12 -3.05
C GLU A 263 17.66 -13.79 -2.32
N GLN A 264 18.55 -13.53 -1.36
CA GLN A 264 18.64 -12.23 -0.68
C GLN A 264 19.59 -11.31 -1.44
N LEU A 265 19.16 -10.09 -1.74
CA LEU A 265 19.93 -9.11 -2.51
C LEU A 265 20.59 -8.04 -1.63
N THR A 266 19.98 -7.65 -0.51
CA THR A 266 20.52 -6.67 0.44
C THR A 266 20.65 -7.26 1.83
N PHE A 267 21.56 -6.75 2.67
CA PHE A 267 21.87 -7.32 3.98
C PHE A 267 21.97 -6.28 5.12
N GLU A 268 21.66 -5.02 4.84
CA GLU A 268 22.04 -3.89 5.70
C GLU A 268 20.81 -3.23 6.37
N PRO A 269 20.91 -2.78 7.63
CA PRO A 269 19.83 -2.10 8.34
C PRO A 269 19.49 -0.74 7.72
N GLY A 270 18.23 -0.31 7.87
CA GLY A 270 17.76 1.01 7.43
C GLY A 270 17.20 1.08 6.01
N ASN A 271 16.77 -0.03 5.40
CA ASN A 271 16.06 0.04 4.12
C ASN A 271 14.66 0.62 4.35
N GLY A 272 14.33 1.70 3.64
CA GLY A 272 13.01 2.30 3.68
C GLY A 272 12.02 1.32 3.09
N ALA A 273 11.02 0.94 3.88
CA ALA A 273 9.98 -0.02 3.53
C ALA A 273 9.50 0.12 2.06
N GLY A 274 9.62 -0.97 1.30
CA GLY A 274 8.77 -1.26 0.15
C GLY A 274 9.02 -0.54 -1.18
N GLN A 275 9.81 0.52 -1.21
CA GLN A 275 9.97 1.33 -2.43
C GLN A 275 11.11 0.82 -3.32
N LEU A 276 10.78 -0.05 -4.27
CA LEU A 276 11.70 -0.58 -5.26
C LEU A 276 11.15 -0.49 -6.70
N ALA A 277 12.03 -0.36 -7.68
CA ALA A 277 11.69 -0.26 -9.09
C ALA A 277 12.73 -0.95 -9.97
N TRP A 278 12.25 -1.85 -10.83
CA TRP A 278 13.07 -2.52 -11.84
C TRP A 278 13.50 -1.55 -12.94
N SER A 279 14.75 -1.65 -13.39
CA SER A 279 15.15 -1.06 -14.66
C SER A 279 14.39 -1.76 -15.81
N PRO A 280 14.04 -1.05 -16.91
CA PRO A 280 13.22 -1.62 -17.99
C PRO A 280 13.85 -2.83 -18.69
N ASP A 281 15.17 -2.91 -18.69
CA ASP A 281 15.94 -4.04 -19.23
C ASP A 281 16.06 -5.23 -18.25
N GLY A 282 15.60 -5.07 -17.01
CA GLY A 282 15.65 -6.08 -15.95
C GLY A 282 17.05 -6.34 -15.38
N SER A 283 18.04 -5.49 -15.69
CA SER A 283 19.42 -5.67 -15.23
C SER A 283 19.66 -5.15 -13.82
N SER A 284 18.84 -4.21 -13.34
CA SER A 284 19.02 -3.51 -12.08
C SER A 284 17.72 -3.30 -11.33
N ILE A 285 17.81 -3.09 -10.02
CA ILE A 285 16.69 -2.68 -9.15
C ILE A 285 17.12 -1.43 -8.39
N ALA A 286 16.36 -0.34 -8.54
CA ALA A 286 16.48 0.84 -7.71
C ALA A 286 15.65 0.67 -6.44
N PHE A 287 16.11 1.17 -5.30
CA PHE A 287 15.43 1.06 -4.02
C PHE A 287 15.82 2.19 -3.06
N VAL A 288 15.00 2.42 -2.03
CA VAL A 288 15.24 3.50 -1.05
C VAL A 288 15.85 2.95 0.24
N SER A 289 16.88 3.62 0.76
CA SER A 289 17.55 3.23 2.02
C SER A 289 18.10 4.44 2.77
N GLY A 290 17.94 4.45 4.09
CA GLY A 290 18.55 5.40 5.03
C GLY A 290 19.90 4.93 5.60
N ARG A 291 20.54 3.94 4.97
CA ARG A 291 21.82 3.37 5.47
C ARG A 291 22.96 4.39 5.61
N ASP A 292 22.88 5.50 4.89
CA ASP A 292 23.90 6.57 4.86
C ASP A 292 23.39 7.91 5.46
N GLY A 293 22.26 7.91 6.19
CA GLY A 293 21.65 9.13 6.74
C GLY A 293 20.21 9.35 6.25
N PRO A 294 19.85 10.54 5.72
CA PRO A 294 18.57 10.76 5.05
C PRO A 294 18.29 9.70 3.99
N LEU A 295 17.01 9.44 3.71
CA LEU A 295 16.63 8.42 2.72
C LEU A 295 17.25 8.74 1.36
N ALA A 296 17.95 7.77 0.78
CA ALA A 296 18.59 7.89 -0.53
C ALA A 296 18.18 6.75 -1.46
N ILE A 297 18.25 6.99 -2.77
CA ILE A 297 18.04 5.97 -3.79
C ILE A 297 19.36 5.25 -4.04
N PHE A 298 19.32 3.93 -3.93
CA PHE A 298 20.38 2.99 -4.29
C PHE A 298 19.94 2.16 -5.50
N ALA A 299 20.90 1.56 -6.19
CA ALA A 299 20.63 0.58 -7.22
C ALA A 299 21.55 -0.64 -7.04
N ILE A 300 20.97 -1.83 -7.19
CA ILE A 300 21.70 -3.09 -7.28
C ILE A 300 21.77 -3.54 -8.75
N GLU A 301 22.97 -3.88 -9.24
CA GLU A 301 23.15 -4.58 -10.52
C GLU A 301 23.06 -6.09 -10.28
N LEU A 302 22.12 -6.76 -10.94
CA LEU A 302 21.81 -8.17 -10.64
C LEU A 302 22.87 -9.17 -11.11
N ALA A 303 23.70 -8.80 -12.09
CA ALA A 303 24.73 -9.70 -12.62
C ALA A 303 25.97 -9.79 -11.71
N SER A 304 26.34 -8.68 -11.04
CA SER A 304 27.49 -8.60 -10.14
C SER A 304 27.09 -8.67 -8.65
N GLY A 305 25.88 -8.23 -8.31
CA GLY A 305 25.46 -7.96 -6.93
C GLY A 305 25.95 -6.61 -6.41
N ASP A 306 26.55 -5.77 -7.25
CA ASP A 306 27.09 -4.47 -6.83
C ASP A 306 25.95 -3.51 -6.48
N ILE A 307 26.00 -2.98 -5.26
CA ILE A 307 25.08 -1.95 -4.76
C ILE A 307 25.80 -0.60 -4.75
N ARG A 308 25.18 0.42 -5.33
CA ARG A 308 25.68 1.80 -5.28
C ARG A 308 24.58 2.78 -4.91
N ARG A 309 24.96 3.86 -4.22
CA ARG A 309 24.10 5.04 -4.06
C ARG A 309 23.97 5.76 -5.41
N VAL A 310 22.76 6.17 -5.75
CA VAL A 310 22.42 6.86 -7.01
C VAL A 310 22.11 8.33 -6.73
N SER A 311 21.28 8.62 -5.73
CA SER A 311 20.99 10.01 -5.37
C SER A 311 22.07 10.59 -4.45
N ASN A 312 22.56 11.79 -4.77
CA ASN A 312 23.66 12.47 -4.05
C ASN A 312 23.18 13.69 -3.26
N ASN A 313 21.92 13.66 -2.85
CA ASN A 313 21.17 14.79 -2.32
C ASN A 313 21.34 14.83 -0.79
N ASP A 314 21.27 16.04 -0.21
CA ASP A 314 21.33 16.24 1.25
C ASP A 314 19.96 16.01 1.92
N LEU A 315 18.89 15.92 1.13
CA LEU A 315 17.52 15.70 1.56
C LEU A 315 17.06 14.26 1.38
N SER A 316 15.99 13.89 2.07
CA SER A 316 15.35 12.58 1.95
C SER A 316 14.65 12.46 0.59
N VAL A 317 14.89 11.35 -0.10
CA VAL A 317 14.23 11.00 -1.37
C VAL A 317 13.44 9.70 -1.27
N SER A 318 12.44 9.55 -2.13
CA SER A 318 11.53 8.41 -2.15
C SER A 318 10.97 8.11 -3.55
N SER A 319 10.25 6.99 -3.68
CA SER A 319 9.44 6.63 -4.85
C SER A 319 10.18 6.64 -6.20
N PRO A 320 11.30 5.91 -6.35
CA PRO A 320 12.04 5.86 -7.62
C PRO A 320 11.20 5.21 -8.73
N SER A 321 11.28 5.76 -9.93
CA SER A 321 10.56 5.27 -11.12
C SER A 321 11.44 5.40 -12.35
N TRP A 322 11.70 4.29 -13.04
CA TRP A 322 12.55 4.29 -14.24
C TRP A 322 11.78 4.75 -15.49
N SER A 323 12.43 5.58 -16.29
CA SER A 323 11.99 5.89 -17.65
C SER A 323 11.96 4.64 -18.54
N PRO A 324 11.10 4.57 -19.57
CA PRO A 324 10.95 3.37 -20.40
C PRO A 324 12.23 2.95 -21.14
N ASP A 325 13.11 3.91 -21.46
CA ASP A 325 14.40 3.66 -22.11
C ASP A 325 15.53 3.36 -21.10
N GLY A 326 15.26 3.48 -19.81
CA GLY A 326 16.21 3.25 -18.72
C GLY A 326 17.25 4.36 -18.54
N ALA A 327 17.14 5.49 -19.24
CA ALA A 327 18.13 6.56 -19.16
C ALA A 327 17.97 7.46 -17.93
N TRP A 328 16.74 7.57 -17.42
CA TRP A 328 16.34 8.45 -16.33
C TRP A 328 15.61 7.72 -15.21
N ILE A 329 15.70 8.27 -14.00
CA ILE A 329 14.92 7.90 -12.82
C ILE A 329 14.18 9.16 -12.34
N ALA A 330 12.86 9.08 -12.26
CA ALA A 330 12.03 10.06 -11.56
C ALA A 330 11.92 9.66 -10.08
N TYR A 331 11.83 10.63 -9.19
CA TYR A 331 11.73 10.40 -7.76
C TYR A 331 11.10 11.60 -7.04
N ILE A 332 10.75 11.41 -5.78
CA ILE A 332 10.29 12.48 -4.89
C ILE A 332 11.44 12.90 -3.98
N GLU A 333 11.66 14.20 -3.85
CA GLU A 333 12.52 14.79 -2.82
C GLU A 333 11.66 15.56 -1.82
N SER A 334 11.91 15.36 -0.53
CA SER A 334 11.17 15.96 0.58
C SER A 334 12.05 16.91 1.39
N GLU A 335 11.55 18.11 1.67
CA GLU A 335 12.21 19.07 2.56
C GLU A 335 11.78 18.80 4.03
N ASP A 336 12.72 18.42 4.93
CA ASP A 336 12.52 18.28 6.40
C ASP A 336 12.86 19.63 7.10
N GLU A 337 12.33 20.13 8.23
CA GLU A 337 11.35 19.71 9.27
C GLU A 337 10.33 20.85 9.57
N LEU A 338 10.22 21.86 8.71
CA LEU A 338 9.34 23.04 8.92
C LEU A 338 8.57 23.46 7.65
N ASP A 339 9.07 23.11 6.48
CA ASP A 339 8.51 23.46 5.18
C ASP A 339 7.95 22.20 4.53
N GLU A 340 6.68 21.97 4.86
CA GLU A 340 5.78 20.89 4.45
C GLU A 340 5.63 20.76 2.91
N SER A 341 6.68 20.33 2.20
CA SER A 341 6.61 20.13 0.74
C SER A 341 7.45 18.96 0.22
N SER A 342 6.99 18.38 -0.88
CA SER A 342 7.71 17.35 -1.63
C SER A 342 7.50 17.55 -3.13
N HIS A 343 8.55 17.28 -3.90
CA HIS A 343 8.60 17.61 -5.32
C HIS A 343 9.04 16.46 -6.21
N VAL A 344 8.54 16.43 -7.44
CA VAL A 344 9.00 15.54 -8.50
C VAL A 344 10.33 16.03 -9.06
N TRP A 345 11.32 15.15 -8.99
CA TRP A 345 12.66 15.32 -9.56
C TRP A 345 12.96 14.22 -10.56
N VAL A 346 13.94 14.48 -11.43
CA VAL A 346 14.55 13.47 -12.30
C VAL A 346 16.06 13.53 -12.22
N MET A 347 16.70 12.38 -12.36
CA MET A 347 18.16 12.24 -12.52
C MET A 347 18.46 11.19 -13.58
N ALA A 348 19.63 11.28 -14.21
CA ALA A 348 20.12 10.20 -15.06
C ALA A 348 20.30 8.92 -14.23
N ALA A 349 20.20 7.76 -14.86
CA ALA A 349 20.29 6.46 -14.19
C ALA A 349 21.62 6.24 -13.44
N ASP A 350 22.68 6.94 -13.84
CA ASP A 350 23.98 6.94 -13.16
C ASP A 350 24.02 7.83 -11.90
N GLY A 351 23.00 8.65 -11.67
CA GLY A 351 22.89 9.59 -10.56
C GLY A 351 23.30 11.03 -10.90
N ASN A 352 23.70 11.29 -12.14
CA ASN A 352 24.04 12.63 -12.61
C ASN A 352 22.81 13.42 -13.08
N GLU A 353 23.02 14.68 -13.44
CA GLU A 353 22.01 15.53 -14.09
C GLU A 353 20.67 15.65 -13.33
N ALA A 354 20.73 15.56 -12.00
CA ALA A 354 19.56 15.74 -11.14
C ALA A 354 18.95 17.15 -11.32
N ARG A 355 17.64 17.21 -11.58
CA ARG A 355 16.89 18.46 -11.69
C ARG A 355 15.44 18.31 -11.25
N GLN A 356 14.93 19.36 -10.62
CA GLN A 356 13.54 19.49 -10.21
C GLN A 356 12.63 19.75 -11.42
N LEU A 357 11.46 19.12 -11.44
CA LEU A 357 10.44 19.34 -12.48
C LEU A 357 9.24 20.14 -12.00
N THR A 358 8.85 19.98 -10.75
CA THR A 358 7.68 20.64 -10.15
C THR A 358 8.11 21.62 -9.08
N PHE A 359 7.37 22.72 -8.92
CA PHE A 359 7.73 23.81 -8.02
C PHE A 359 6.49 24.33 -7.28
N GLY A 360 6.66 24.78 -6.05
CA GLY A 360 5.58 25.37 -5.26
C GLY A 360 5.63 24.92 -3.80
N ASN A 361 4.53 25.09 -3.07
CA ASN A 361 4.38 24.54 -1.72
C ASN A 361 3.31 23.45 -1.76
N PHE A 362 3.69 22.28 -2.27
CA PHE A 362 2.81 21.16 -2.52
C PHE A 362 3.38 19.88 -1.92
N TRP A 363 2.50 18.92 -1.66
CA TRP A 363 2.87 17.55 -1.34
C TRP A 363 2.61 16.68 -2.56
N GLU A 364 3.66 16.07 -3.07
CA GLU A 364 3.65 15.26 -4.28
C GLU A 364 4.18 13.86 -4.03
N GLN A 365 3.60 12.88 -4.72
CA GLN A 365 3.90 11.47 -4.51
C GLN A 365 3.78 10.62 -5.78
N SER A 366 4.41 9.44 -5.74
CA SER A 366 4.26 8.35 -6.69
C SER A 366 4.42 8.76 -8.16
N PRO A 367 5.58 9.34 -8.56
CA PRO A 367 5.82 9.74 -9.94
C PRO A 367 5.96 8.51 -10.85
N THR A 368 5.32 8.55 -12.02
CA THR A 368 5.35 7.47 -13.01
C THR A 368 5.56 7.99 -14.42
N TRP A 369 6.42 7.31 -15.17
CA TRP A 369 6.74 7.70 -16.54
C TRP A 369 5.65 7.27 -17.52
N SER A 370 5.27 8.20 -18.39
CA SER A 370 4.53 7.87 -19.59
C SER A 370 5.29 6.86 -20.45
N PRO A 371 4.60 5.96 -21.19
CA PRO A 371 5.27 4.89 -21.95
C PRO A 371 6.18 5.38 -23.08
N ASP A 372 6.02 6.63 -23.53
CA ASP A 372 6.90 7.26 -24.52
C ASP A 372 8.05 8.06 -23.90
N GLY A 373 8.14 8.12 -22.57
CA GLY A 373 9.18 8.82 -21.82
C GLY A 373 9.09 10.34 -21.85
N THR A 374 7.98 10.93 -22.32
CA THR A 374 7.90 12.39 -22.52
C THR A 374 7.30 13.15 -21.34
N HIS A 375 6.51 12.47 -20.51
CA HIS A 375 5.81 13.04 -19.36
C HIS A 375 5.93 12.15 -18.12
N ILE A 376 5.75 12.77 -16.96
CA ILE A 376 5.63 12.11 -15.67
C ILE A 376 4.26 12.45 -15.07
N ALA A 377 3.49 11.44 -14.68
CA ALA A 377 2.26 11.61 -13.91
C ALA A 377 2.56 11.41 -12.42
N PHE A 378 1.88 12.14 -11.54
CA PHE A 378 2.10 12.11 -10.09
C PHE A 378 0.83 12.53 -9.35
N GLY A 379 0.69 12.11 -8.09
CA GLY A 379 -0.35 12.63 -7.20
C GLY A 379 0.12 13.93 -6.55
N ARG A 380 -0.75 14.94 -6.48
CA ARG A 380 -0.49 16.21 -5.77
C ARG A 380 -1.64 16.56 -4.84
N LEU A 381 -1.31 16.95 -3.61
CA LEU A 381 -2.26 17.49 -2.65
C LEU A 381 -2.76 18.88 -3.07
N VAL A 382 -4.07 19.07 -3.21
CA VAL A 382 -4.68 20.27 -3.81
C VAL A 382 -5.34 21.21 -2.81
N ASP A 383 -5.76 20.75 -1.63
CA ASP A 383 -6.35 21.57 -0.58
C ASP A 383 -5.89 21.19 0.84
N ALA A 384 -6.23 22.05 1.81
CA ALA A 384 -5.90 21.87 3.23
C ALA A 384 -6.66 20.69 3.89
N GLU A 385 -7.48 19.96 3.14
CA GLU A 385 -8.40 18.91 3.61
C GLU A 385 -7.98 17.51 3.12
N THR A 386 -6.71 17.32 2.72
CA THR A 386 -6.05 16.03 2.37
C THR A 386 -6.39 15.39 1.02
N ARG A 387 -6.97 16.14 0.08
CA ARG A 387 -7.32 15.61 -1.24
C ARG A 387 -6.18 15.67 -2.26
N TYR A 388 -5.78 14.53 -2.81
CA TYR A 388 -4.88 14.44 -3.96
C TYR A 388 -5.66 14.45 -5.28
N ASP A 389 -5.07 15.06 -6.29
CA ASP A 389 -5.44 14.86 -7.69
C ASP A 389 -4.23 14.38 -8.50
N ILE A 390 -4.50 13.79 -9.65
CA ILE A 390 -3.45 13.39 -10.59
C ILE A 390 -3.04 14.60 -11.44
N TYR A 391 -1.74 14.84 -11.50
CA TYR A 391 -1.11 15.83 -12.35
C TYR A 391 -0.12 15.17 -13.30
N MET A 392 0.26 15.90 -14.33
CA MET A 392 1.28 15.51 -15.30
C MET A 392 2.20 16.68 -15.61
N VAL A 393 3.49 16.40 -15.73
CA VAL A 393 4.52 17.37 -16.13
C VAL A 393 5.37 16.84 -17.28
N PRO A 394 5.70 17.67 -18.30
CA PRO A 394 6.64 17.28 -19.35
C PRO A 394 8.06 17.06 -18.79
N LEU A 395 8.78 16.07 -19.33
CA LEU A 395 10.17 15.79 -18.95
C LEU A 395 11.08 16.99 -19.17
N ASP A 396 10.93 17.71 -20.28
CA ASP A 396 11.73 18.89 -20.60
C ASP A 396 11.41 20.11 -19.72
N GLY A 397 10.45 19.97 -18.79
CA GLY A 397 9.90 21.05 -17.99
C GLY A 397 8.87 21.84 -18.77
N GLY A 398 7.91 22.45 -18.09
CA GLY A 398 6.84 23.17 -18.76
C GLY A 398 5.64 23.38 -17.88
N ALA A 399 4.51 23.73 -18.52
CA ALA A 399 3.25 23.85 -17.82
C ALA A 399 2.76 22.46 -17.38
N GLU A 400 2.45 22.35 -16.10
CA GLU A 400 1.83 21.16 -15.53
C GLU A 400 0.35 21.11 -15.96
N GLU A 401 -0.15 19.91 -16.17
CA GLU A 401 -1.56 19.63 -16.47
C GLU A 401 -2.19 18.90 -15.29
N ARG A 402 -3.33 19.41 -14.81
CA ARG A 402 -4.16 18.70 -13.83
C ARG A 402 -5.06 17.72 -14.59
N VAL A 403 -4.85 16.43 -14.37
CA VAL A 403 -5.53 15.32 -15.07
C VAL A 403 -6.88 15.02 -14.42
N THR A 404 -6.97 15.09 -13.10
CA THR A 404 -8.23 14.94 -12.35
C THR A 404 -8.59 16.21 -11.58
N ASP A 405 -9.87 16.55 -11.58
CA ASP A 405 -10.41 17.73 -10.90
C ASP A 405 -11.83 17.41 -10.42
N ASP A 406 -11.90 16.45 -9.52
CA ASP A 406 -13.15 16.03 -8.91
C ASP A 406 -13.00 16.03 -7.38
N PRO A 407 -14.10 15.92 -6.61
CA PRO A 407 -14.04 16.08 -5.16
C PRO A 407 -13.47 14.84 -4.45
N TYR A 408 -12.90 13.90 -5.20
CA TYR A 408 -12.38 12.64 -4.69
C TYR A 408 -10.86 12.69 -4.59
N ASP A 409 -10.33 11.82 -3.74
CA ASP A 409 -8.89 11.65 -3.54
C ASP A 409 -8.37 10.65 -4.56
N ASP A 410 -7.52 11.13 -5.46
CA ASP A 410 -6.94 10.37 -6.57
C ASP A 410 -5.42 10.26 -6.39
N MET A 411 -4.92 9.03 -6.25
CA MET A 411 -3.53 8.76 -5.88
C MET A 411 -2.89 7.66 -6.73
N ASP A 412 -1.56 7.59 -6.63
CA ASP A 412 -0.71 6.51 -7.14
C ASP A 412 -0.99 6.14 -8.62
N PRO A 413 -0.75 7.11 -9.53
CA PRO A 413 -0.97 6.91 -10.95
C PRO A 413 -0.02 5.86 -11.54
N SER A 414 -0.51 5.16 -12.55
CA SER A 414 0.26 4.22 -13.38
C SER A 414 -0.20 4.29 -14.82
N TRP A 415 0.74 4.24 -15.75
CA TRP A 415 0.42 4.26 -17.19
C TRP A 415 0.11 2.86 -17.70
N THR A 416 -0.87 2.75 -18.59
CA THR A 416 -1.03 1.54 -19.38
C THR A 416 0.09 1.44 -20.43
N PRO A 417 0.70 0.26 -20.64
CA PRO A 417 1.57 0.03 -21.79
C PRO A 417 0.81 0.24 -23.11
N PHE A 418 1.55 0.43 -24.20
CA PHE A 418 1.02 0.51 -25.57
C PHE A 418 0.36 -0.79 -26.04
#